data_AF-U6L8A6-F1
#
_entry.id   AF-U6L8A6-F1
#
_cell.length_a   1.000
_cell.length_b   1.000
_cell.length_c   1.000
_cell.angle_alpha   90.00
_cell.angle_beta   90.00
_cell.angle_gamma   90.00
#
_symmetry.space_group_name_H-M   'P 1'
#
loop_
_entity.id
_entity.type
_entity.pdbx_description
1 polymer ?
#
loop_
_entity_poly.entity_id
_entity_poly.type
_entity_poly.pdbx_seq_one_letter_code
_entity_poly.pdbx_strand_id
1 'polypeptide(L)' 'MDLSGLGVSAAYDKKRDLGWRSLGYKPQTLKEMIMEMKRNNKDKTELEALINA' A
#
# COMPACT_ATOMS: atom_id res chain seq x y z
N MET A 1 -10.11 -7.78 11.05
CA MET A 1 -9.51 -7.53 9.72
C MET A 1 -10.36 -6.45 9.09
N ASP A 2 -9.80 -5.34 8.59
CA ASP A 2 -10.11 -5.10 7.17
C ASP A 2 -9.09 -4.28 6.36
N LEU A 3 -8.83 -4.79 5.15
CA LEU A 3 -8.44 -4.12 3.90
C LEU A 3 -9.23 -4.86 2.80
N SER A 4 -10.53 -4.56 2.77
CA SER A 4 -11.69 -5.13 2.06
C SER A 4 -11.86 -6.67 1.96
N GLY A 5 -10.80 -7.48 1.95
CA GLY A 5 -10.86 -8.94 1.73
C GLY A 5 -11.36 -9.36 0.33
N LEU A 6 -11.87 -8.42 -0.46
CA LEU A 6 -12.53 -8.65 -1.76
C LEU A 6 -11.55 -8.77 -2.93
N GLY A 7 -10.25 -8.61 -2.68
CA GLY A 7 -9.22 -8.58 -3.73
C GLY A 7 -9.42 -7.42 -4.70
N VAL A 8 -8.47 -7.25 -5.62
CA VAL A 8 -8.56 -6.28 -6.72
C VAL A 8 -8.20 -7.02 -8.00
N SER A 9 -8.99 -6.84 -9.06
CA SER A 9 -8.69 -7.37 -10.38
C SER A 9 -8.08 -6.27 -11.24
N ALA A 10 -6.94 -6.57 -11.88
CA ALA A 10 -6.23 -5.67 -12.77
C ALA A 10 -5.74 -6.43 -14.00
N ALA A 11 -5.69 -5.76 -15.14
CA ALA A 11 -5.09 -6.33 -16.35
C ALA A 11 -3.57 -6.52 -16.12
N TYR A 12 -3.06 -7.71 -16.42
CA TYR A 12 -1.67 -8.06 -16.18
C TYR A 12 -1.06 -8.75 -17.42
N ASP A 13 0.03 -8.18 -17.93
CA ASP A 13 0.84 -8.76 -19.00
C ASP A 13 1.92 -9.65 -18.39
N LYS A 14 1.70 -10.96 -18.47
CA LYS A 14 2.59 -11.99 -17.93
C LYS A 14 3.94 -12.09 -18.65
N LYS A 15 4.04 -11.65 -19.91
CA LYS A 15 5.30 -11.73 -20.68
C LYS A 15 6.27 -10.63 -20.29
N ARG A 16 5.73 -9.47 -19.88
CA ARG A 16 6.51 -8.28 -19.52
C ARG A 16 6.52 -7.99 -18.02
N ASP A 17 5.76 -8.75 -17.24
CA ASP A 17 5.57 -8.54 -15.79
C ASP A 17 5.02 -7.14 -15.49
N LEU A 18 3.99 -6.72 -16.22
CA LEU A 18 3.40 -5.37 -16.14
C LEU A 18 1.91 -5.40 -15.80
N GLY A 19 1.43 -4.37 -15.10
CA GLY A 19 0.00 -4.18 -14.79
C GLY A 19 -0.36 -4.35 -13.31
N TRP A 20 0.54 -4.89 -12.50
CA TRP A 20 0.41 -4.93 -11.05
C TRP A 20 1.78 -4.86 -10.38
N ARG A 21 1.89 -4.12 -9.28
CA ARG A 21 3.08 -4.09 -8.43
C ARG A 21 2.67 -4.09 -6.97
N SER A 22 3.30 -4.94 -6.18
CA SER A 22 3.10 -4.95 -4.72
C SER A 22 3.64 -3.67 -4.10
N LEU A 23 2.94 -3.13 -3.11
CA LEU A 23 3.38 -1.96 -2.34
C LEU A 23 4.67 -2.22 -1.54
N GLY A 24 5.10 -3.48 -1.40
CA GLY A 24 6.30 -3.84 -0.63
C GLY A 24 6.09 -3.89 0.89
N TYR A 25 4.85 -3.68 1.35
CA TYR A 25 4.48 -3.76 2.76
C TYR A 25 3.46 -4.88 2.99
N LYS A 26 3.55 -5.53 4.15
CA LYS A 26 2.43 -6.38 4.61
C LYS A 26 1.25 -5.47 4.97
N PRO A 27 0.00 -5.90 4.70
CA PRO A 27 -1.22 -5.18 5.09
C PRO A 27 -1.21 -4.65 6.53
N GLN A 28 -0.73 -5.47 7.47
CA GLN A 28 -0.69 -5.14 8.88
C GLN A 28 0.32 -4.02 9.19
N THR A 29 1.51 -4.07 8.57
CA THR A 29 2.53 -3.02 8.72
C THR A 29 2.03 -1.69 8.20
N LEU A 30 1.38 -1.67 7.02
CA LEU A 30 0.80 -0.44 6.47
C LEU A 30 -0.28 0.14 7.39
N LYS A 31 -1.11 -0.72 7.99
CA LYS A 31 -2.13 -0.31 8.94
C LYS A 31 -1.51 0.31 10.20
N GLU A 32 -0.46 -0.30 10.75
CA GLU A 32 0.26 0.20 11.92
C GLU A 32 0.89 1.57 11.65
N MET A 33 1.57 1.74 10.50
CA MET A 33 2.14 3.03 10.08
C MET A 33 1.08 4.12 10.01
N ILE A 34 -0.06 3.87 9.34
CA ILE A 34 -1.15 4.84 9.22
C ILE A 34 -1.74 5.21 10.60
N MET A 35 -1.90 4.23 11.49
CA MET A 35 -2.40 4.49 12.85
C MET A 35 -1.42 5.33 13.67
N GLU A 36 -0.12 5.05 13.57
CA GLU A 36 0.91 5.80 14.26
C GLU A 36 0.97 7.25 13.77
N MET A 37 0.92 7.46 12.45
CA MET A 37 0.91 8.81 11.86
C MET A 37 -0.29 9.63 12.34
N LYS A 38 -1.48 9.03 12.35
CA LYS A 38 -2.71 9.68 12.86
C LYS A 38 -2.60 10.06 14.34
N ARG A 39 -2.00 9.20 15.16
CA ARG A 39 -1.86 9.45 16.62
C ARG A 39 -0.83 10.53 16.93
N ASN A 40 0.28 10.54 16.20
CA ASN A 40 1.43 11.38 16.51
C ASN A 40 1.45 12.70 15.73
N ASN A 41 0.44 12.95 14.89
CA ASN A 41 0.43 14.08 13.93
C ASN A 41 1.76 14.19 13.15
N LYS A 42 2.37 13.03 12.85
CA LYS A 42 3.66 12.94 12.15
C LYS A 42 3.49 13.37 10.69
N ASP A 43 4.58 13.88 10.13
CA ASP A 43 4.66 14.27 8.72
C ASP A 43 4.33 13.08 7.80
N LYS A 44 3.67 13.37 6.68
CA LYS A 44 3.12 12.36 5.75
C LYS A 44 4.14 11.84 4.74
N THR A 45 5.40 12.22 4.88
CA THR A 45 6.49 11.98 3.93
C THR A 45 6.62 10.50 3.51
N GLU A 46 6.44 9.55 4.44
CA GLU A 46 6.51 8.11 4.12
C GLU A 46 5.34 7.63 3.25
N LEU A 47 4.13 8.17 3.45
CA LEU A 47 2.98 7.88 2.58
C LEU A 47 3.13 8.57 1.22
N GLU A 48 3.71 9.76 1.18
CA GLU A 48 4.00 10.47 -0.06
C GLU A 48 5.05 9.72 -0.89
N ALA A 49 6.07 9.14 -0.25
CA ALA A 49 7.04 8.27 -0.92
C ALA A 49 6.36 7.04 -1.55
N LEU A 50 5.32 6.48 -0.91
CA LEU A 50 4.53 5.38 -1.46
C LEU A 50 3.70 5.77 -2.69
N ILE A 51 3.22 7.01 -2.75
CA ILE A 51 2.43 7.52 -3.89
C ILE A 51 3.33 7.83 -5.09
N ASN A 52 4.57 8.25 -4.83
CA ASN A 52 5.54 8.64 -5.87
C ASN A 52 6.37 7.46 -6.44
N ALA A 53 6.17 6.23 -5.97
CA ALA A 53 6.95 5.04 -6.29
C ALA A 53 6.40 4.20 -7.46
#